data_AF-A0A9E0DGL8-F1
#
_entry.id   AF-A0A9E0DGL8-F1
#
_cell.length_a   1.000
_cell.length_b   1.000
_cell.length_c   1.000
_cell.angle_alpha   90.00
_cell.angle_beta   90.00
_cell.angle_gamma   90.00
#
_symmetry.space_group_name_H-M   'P 1'
#
loop_
_entity.id
_entity.type
_entity.pdbx_description
1 polymer ?
#
loop_
_entity_poly.entity_id
_entity_poly.type
_entity_poly.pdbx_seq_one_letter_code
_entity_poly.pdbx_strand_id
1 'polypeptide(L)'
;QIVLTFTNVTAAPVRWGIWDVVQLQAETRSAHGAPTHDPTCFVTTPLNPKSRFSTGFNVMFGSPDNPQWQADPKTGLFIAQYLWEIGKVGIDSTAGWVAFSQGSTQHAFVQRFDVDLKAEYPDDGVTVECWTVGAGQVGNLDFTGSNINHMETEVLGPLQTIQPGASISLPMTWELCRCDGPIIAVQPGGCTARSLTATVVDGSIHVTGGFGVFDTGEMVLRALSAQGETLWQHELGPVDPLTAVTVDHFVPLSSASHSFELVVRPAGSDDEFQLASTGQS
;
A
#
# COMPACT_ATOMS: atom_id res chain seq x y z
N GLN A 1 -5.36 12.51 -7.93
CA GLN A 1 -5.89 11.53 -8.91
C GLN A 1 -5.14 11.64 -10.22
N ILE A 2 -4.84 10.50 -10.86
CA ILE A 2 -4.14 10.39 -12.14
C ILE A 2 -4.99 9.49 -13.06
N VAL A 3 -5.01 9.79 -14.36
CA VAL A 3 -5.67 8.93 -15.35
C VAL A 3 -4.67 8.65 -16.47
N LEU A 4 -4.20 7.41 -16.53
CA LEU A 4 -3.36 6.96 -17.62
C LEU A 4 -4.25 6.64 -18.82
N THR A 5 -3.89 7.09 -20.01
CA THR A 5 -4.67 6.84 -21.23
C THR A 5 -3.77 6.34 -22.34
N PHE A 6 -4.16 5.22 -22.95
CA PHE A 6 -3.47 4.63 -24.08
C PHE A 6 -4.38 4.70 -25.31
N THR A 7 -3.85 5.15 -26.45
CA THR A 7 -4.60 5.25 -27.72
C THR A 7 -3.94 4.37 -28.78
N ASN A 8 -4.73 3.51 -29.43
CA ASN A 8 -4.24 2.71 -30.55
C ASN A 8 -4.12 3.58 -31.81
N VAL A 9 -2.89 3.98 -32.15
CA VAL A 9 -2.58 4.77 -33.36
C VAL A 9 -2.30 3.91 -34.60
N THR A 10 -2.39 2.59 -34.46
CA THR A 10 -2.16 1.66 -35.58
C THR A 10 -3.43 1.47 -36.41
N ALA A 11 -3.28 0.89 -37.60
CA ALA A 11 -4.40 0.58 -38.48
C ALA A 11 -5.11 -0.75 -38.15
N ALA A 12 -4.65 -1.50 -37.14
CA ALA A 12 -5.20 -2.79 -36.76
C ALA A 12 -5.64 -2.79 -35.28
N PRO A 13 -6.62 -3.63 -34.88
CA PRO A 13 -6.91 -3.84 -33.47
C PRO A 13 -5.68 -4.38 -32.74
N VAL A 14 -5.43 -3.86 -31.53
CA VAL A 14 -4.39 -4.37 -30.61
C VAL A 14 -5.04 -4.87 -29.33
N ARG A 15 -4.37 -5.75 -28.58
CA ARG A 15 -4.87 -6.26 -27.29
C ARG A 15 -3.85 -6.04 -26.19
N TRP A 16 -4.00 -4.96 -25.44
CA TRP A 16 -3.05 -4.51 -24.41
C TRP A 16 -3.77 -4.05 -23.14
N GLY A 17 -3.04 -4.03 -22.03
CA GLY A 17 -3.42 -3.38 -20.77
C GLY A 17 -2.47 -2.21 -20.51
N ILE A 18 -2.92 -1.21 -19.76
CA ILE A 18 -2.04 -0.14 -19.30
C ILE A 18 -1.22 -0.68 -18.12
N TRP A 19 0.08 -0.43 -18.14
CA TRP A 19 1.01 -0.84 -17.09
C TRP A 19 1.66 0.43 -16.52
N ASP A 20 1.32 0.75 -15.28
CA ASP A 20 1.96 1.82 -14.51
C ASP A 20 3.17 1.26 -13.79
N VAL A 21 4.32 1.94 -13.89
CA VAL A 21 5.58 1.52 -13.25
C VAL A 21 6.15 2.71 -12.50
N VAL A 22 6.33 2.54 -11.20
CA VAL A 22 6.97 3.55 -10.34
C VAL A 22 8.28 3.00 -9.81
N GLN A 23 9.38 3.66 -10.17
CA GLN A 23 10.70 3.34 -9.62
C GLN A 23 10.92 4.12 -8.32
N LEU A 24 11.15 3.39 -7.24
CA LEU A 24 11.19 3.90 -5.88
C LEU A 24 12.61 3.83 -5.33
N GLN A 25 13.13 4.97 -4.89
CA GLN A 25 14.46 5.04 -4.29
C GLN A 25 14.49 4.19 -3.02
N ALA A 26 15.31 3.14 -3.01
CA ALA A 26 15.50 2.25 -1.87
C ALA A 26 16.95 2.32 -1.35
N GLU A 27 17.54 3.51 -1.47
CA GLU A 27 18.91 3.82 -1.06
C GLU A 27 18.95 4.58 0.26
N THR A 28 19.93 4.24 1.10
CA THR A 28 20.35 5.02 2.27
C THR A 28 21.88 5.20 2.26
N ARG A 29 22.41 5.81 3.34
CA ARG A 29 23.85 6.01 3.54
C ARG A 29 24.35 5.11 4.66
N SER A 30 25.44 4.39 4.40
CA SER A 30 26.19 3.67 5.42
C SER A 30 26.80 4.64 6.45
N ALA A 31 27.30 4.10 7.57
CA ALA A 31 28.02 4.89 8.57
C ALA A 31 29.24 5.67 8.01
N HIS A 32 29.78 5.25 6.86
CA HIS A 32 30.89 5.90 6.17
C HIS A 32 30.43 6.83 5.02
N GLY A 33 29.12 7.05 4.86
CA GLY A 33 28.56 7.93 3.83
C GLY A 33 28.49 7.32 2.42
N ALA A 34 28.93 6.07 2.24
CA ALA A 34 28.75 5.35 0.98
C ALA A 34 27.26 4.99 0.79
N PRO A 35 26.71 5.12 -0.43
CA PRO A 35 25.38 4.60 -0.75
C PRO A 35 25.28 3.10 -0.44
N THR A 36 24.11 2.68 0.03
CA THR A 36 23.78 1.27 0.29
C THR A 36 22.26 1.10 0.19
N HIS A 37 21.79 -0.13 0.04
CA HIS A 37 20.37 -0.42 0.16
C HIS A 37 19.83 -0.05 1.54
N ASP A 38 18.57 0.36 1.58
CA ASP A 38 17.86 0.66 2.81
C ASP A 38 16.99 -0.53 3.23
N PRO A 39 17.39 -1.30 4.27
CA PRO A 39 16.66 -2.50 4.70
C PRO A 39 15.33 -2.18 5.40
N THR A 40 15.01 -0.88 5.59
CA THR A 40 13.72 -0.40 6.09
C THR A 40 12.72 -0.15 4.97
N CYS A 41 13.09 -0.43 3.71
CA CYS A 41 12.18 -0.36 2.57
C CYS A 41 11.31 -1.62 2.48
N PHE A 42 10.00 -1.41 2.31
CA PHE A 42 9.02 -2.47 2.12
C PHE A 42 8.09 -2.13 0.96
N VAL A 43 7.70 -3.15 0.19
CA VAL A 43 6.47 -3.10 -0.62
C VAL A 43 5.44 -4.04 -0.01
N THR A 44 4.21 -3.55 0.15
CA THR A 44 3.09 -4.34 0.68
C THR A 44 1.84 -4.20 -0.18
N THR A 45 1.08 -5.28 -0.27
CA THR A 45 -0.26 -5.30 -0.90
C THR A 45 -1.05 -6.48 -0.33
N PRO A 46 -2.38 -6.46 -0.28
CA PRO A 46 -3.14 -7.60 0.20
C PRO A 46 -3.02 -8.80 -0.75
N LEU A 47 -2.85 -9.98 -0.18
CA LEU A 47 -2.97 -11.23 -0.91
C LEU A 47 -4.43 -11.47 -1.27
N ASN A 48 -4.64 -12.15 -2.39
CA ASN A 48 -5.94 -12.70 -2.71
C ASN A 48 -6.17 -13.98 -1.87
N PRO A 49 -7.19 -14.05 -1.00
CA PRO A 49 -7.49 -15.26 -0.23
C PRO A 49 -7.86 -16.47 -1.11
N LYS A 50 -8.21 -16.22 -2.37
CA LYS A 50 -8.45 -17.21 -3.42
C LYS A 50 -7.43 -17.08 -4.53
N SER A 51 -6.19 -16.75 -4.17
CA SER A 51 -5.11 -16.60 -5.14
C SER A 51 -5.00 -17.87 -5.99
N ARG A 52 -4.78 -17.68 -7.28
CA ARG A 52 -4.45 -18.78 -8.18
C ARG A 52 -3.04 -19.33 -7.95
N PHE A 53 -2.18 -18.56 -7.30
CA PHE A 53 -0.80 -18.94 -7.00
C PHE A 53 -0.75 -19.63 -5.63
N SER A 54 -0.09 -20.79 -5.57
CA SER A 54 -0.06 -21.61 -4.34
C SER A 54 0.59 -20.91 -3.13
N THR A 55 1.47 -19.95 -3.39
CA THR A 55 2.17 -19.12 -2.39
C THR A 55 1.52 -17.74 -2.21
N GLY A 56 0.39 -17.48 -2.89
CA GLY A 56 -0.29 -16.19 -2.91
C GLY A 56 0.28 -15.17 -3.92
N PHE A 57 1.45 -15.46 -4.50
CA PHE A 57 2.12 -14.68 -5.53
C PHE A 57 2.95 -15.61 -6.44
N ASN A 58 3.33 -15.12 -7.62
CA ASN A 58 4.16 -15.84 -8.59
C ASN A 58 5.56 -15.21 -8.66
N VAL A 59 6.62 -16.01 -8.53
CA VAL A 59 8.00 -15.55 -8.79
C VAL A 59 8.23 -15.57 -10.30
N MET A 60 8.32 -14.39 -10.91
CA MET A 60 8.48 -14.22 -12.35
C MET A 60 9.95 -14.18 -12.76
N PHE A 61 10.79 -13.60 -11.90
CA PHE A 61 12.24 -13.52 -12.07
C PHE A 61 12.93 -13.59 -10.70
N GLY A 62 14.17 -14.11 -10.68
CA GLY A 62 14.97 -14.26 -9.46
C GLY A 62 14.94 -15.68 -8.91
N SER A 63 15.52 -15.85 -7.72
CA SER A 63 15.46 -17.13 -7.00
C SER A 63 14.02 -17.41 -6.54
N PRO A 64 13.50 -18.64 -6.71
CA PRO A 64 12.19 -19.03 -6.17
C PRO A 64 12.15 -18.99 -4.64
N ASP A 65 13.29 -19.14 -3.98
CA ASP A 65 13.45 -19.11 -2.52
C ASP A 65 13.99 -17.76 -2.03
N ASN A 66 13.84 -16.68 -2.81
CA ASN A 66 14.33 -15.36 -2.42
C ASN A 66 13.62 -14.90 -1.11
N PRO A 67 14.38 -14.69 -0.01
CA PRO A 67 13.83 -14.45 1.32
C PRO A 67 13.12 -13.10 1.46
N GLN A 68 13.29 -12.22 0.47
CA GLN A 68 12.68 -10.92 0.45
C GLN A 68 11.15 -11.02 0.24
N TRP A 69 10.66 -12.09 -0.40
CA TRP A 69 9.24 -12.31 -0.71
C TRP A 69 8.56 -13.10 0.39
N GLN A 70 7.55 -12.50 1.02
CA GLN A 70 6.81 -13.15 2.11
C GLN A 70 5.31 -13.00 1.89
N ALA A 71 4.59 -14.10 2.12
CA ALA A 71 3.15 -14.08 2.31
C ALA A 71 2.91 -14.19 3.82
N ASP A 72 2.36 -13.16 4.45
CA ASP A 72 2.03 -13.18 5.88
C ASP A 72 0.57 -13.63 6.08
N PRO A 73 0.33 -14.86 6.55
CA PRO A 73 -1.03 -15.38 6.73
C PRO A 73 -1.78 -14.70 7.89
N LYS A 74 -1.09 -13.98 8.78
CA LYS A 74 -1.75 -13.30 9.91
C LYS A 74 -2.40 -11.99 9.48
N THR A 75 -1.72 -11.25 8.63
CA THR A 75 -2.19 -9.96 8.10
C THR A 75 -2.86 -10.11 6.73
N GLY A 76 -2.69 -11.26 6.06
CA GLY A 76 -3.18 -11.46 4.70
C GLY A 76 -2.44 -10.59 3.68
N LEU A 77 -1.21 -10.15 3.99
CA LEU A 77 -0.42 -9.28 3.14
C LEU A 77 0.70 -10.03 2.43
N PHE A 78 0.97 -9.61 1.21
CA PHE A 78 2.26 -9.78 0.58
C PHE A 78 3.21 -8.73 1.15
N ILE A 79 4.43 -9.15 1.47
CA ILE A 79 5.48 -8.30 2.01
C ILE A 79 6.76 -8.57 1.22
N ALA A 80 7.31 -7.51 0.63
CA ALA A 80 8.63 -7.49 0.04
C ALA A 80 9.55 -6.59 0.89
N GLN A 81 10.34 -7.17 1.79
CA GLN A 81 11.39 -6.41 2.49
C GLN A 81 12.59 -6.24 1.57
N TYR A 82 13.13 -5.04 1.41
CA TYR A 82 14.27 -4.86 0.53
C TYR A 82 15.58 -5.40 1.12
N LEU A 83 15.99 -6.59 0.67
CA LEU A 83 17.22 -7.26 1.07
C LEU A 83 18.36 -7.12 0.05
N TRP A 84 18.16 -6.27 -0.97
CA TRP A 84 19.10 -6.08 -2.08
C TRP A 84 19.43 -7.39 -2.82
N GLU A 85 18.39 -8.17 -3.12
CA GLU A 85 18.46 -9.29 -4.06
C GLU A 85 17.66 -8.95 -5.34
N ILE A 86 18.14 -9.41 -6.49
CA ILE A 86 17.41 -9.26 -7.75
C ILE A 86 16.17 -10.15 -7.75
N GLY A 87 15.03 -9.61 -8.17
CA GLY A 87 13.88 -10.44 -8.47
C GLY A 87 12.62 -9.68 -8.89
N LYS A 88 11.63 -10.45 -9.34
CA LYS A 88 10.30 -9.98 -9.72
C LYS A 88 9.23 -10.95 -9.24
N VAL A 89 8.17 -10.40 -8.68
CA VAL A 89 6.97 -11.17 -8.37
C VAL A 89 5.72 -10.51 -8.93
N GLY A 90 4.74 -11.33 -9.28
CA GLY A 90 3.38 -10.91 -9.63
C GLY A 90 2.38 -11.38 -8.58
N ILE A 91 1.45 -10.49 -8.22
CA ILE A 91 0.41 -10.69 -7.21
C ILE A 91 -0.95 -10.47 -7.87
N ASP A 92 -1.87 -11.43 -7.71
CA ASP A 92 -3.26 -11.32 -8.19
C ASP A 92 -4.16 -10.62 -7.16
N SER A 93 -3.69 -9.51 -6.59
CA SER A 93 -4.38 -8.77 -5.54
C SER A 93 -5.73 -8.23 -6.04
N THR A 94 -6.74 -8.32 -5.19
CA THR A 94 -8.11 -7.84 -5.47
C THR A 94 -8.48 -6.60 -4.66
N ALA A 95 -7.57 -6.10 -3.82
CA ALA A 95 -7.86 -5.06 -2.84
C ALA A 95 -7.69 -3.63 -3.36
N GLY A 96 -7.07 -3.45 -4.53
CA GLY A 96 -6.98 -2.13 -5.18
C GLY A 96 -5.95 -1.18 -4.56
N TRP A 97 -4.91 -1.71 -3.90
CA TRP A 97 -3.79 -0.89 -3.47
C TRP A 97 -2.45 -1.64 -3.42
N VAL A 98 -1.36 -0.91 -3.62
CA VAL A 98 0.02 -1.31 -3.32
C VAL A 98 0.73 -0.13 -2.65
N ALA A 99 1.54 -0.42 -1.63
CA ALA A 99 2.25 0.58 -0.87
C ALA A 99 3.75 0.29 -0.86
N PHE A 100 4.54 1.35 -0.97
CA PHE A 100 5.95 1.37 -0.62
C PHE A 100 6.13 2.17 0.67
N SER A 101 6.94 1.70 1.60
CA SER A 101 7.39 2.50 2.73
C SER A 101 8.90 2.44 2.92
N GLN A 102 9.47 3.54 3.41
CA GLN A 102 10.89 3.68 3.72
C GLN A 102 11.02 4.18 5.15
N GLY A 103 11.25 3.26 6.09
CA GLY A 103 11.26 3.57 7.52
C GLY A 103 12.35 4.56 7.95
N SER A 104 13.51 4.56 7.30
CA SER A 104 14.65 5.46 7.62
C SER A 104 14.31 6.94 7.49
N THR A 105 13.33 7.26 6.65
CA THR A 105 12.82 8.61 6.45
C THR A 105 11.33 8.68 6.75
N GLN A 106 10.70 7.59 7.18
CA GLN A 106 9.25 7.51 7.43
C GLN A 106 8.40 7.93 6.22
N HIS A 107 8.85 7.74 4.96
CA HIS A 107 8.00 8.00 3.80
C HIS A 107 7.13 6.79 3.51
N ALA A 108 5.90 7.03 3.08
CA ALA A 108 5.03 6.03 2.49
C ALA A 108 4.41 6.57 1.20
N PHE A 109 4.46 5.77 0.15
CA PHE A 109 3.85 6.00 -1.15
C PHE A 109 2.81 4.92 -1.42
N VAL A 110 1.62 5.30 -1.85
CA VAL A 110 0.52 4.36 -2.08
C VAL A 110 -0.08 4.62 -3.45
N GLN A 111 -0.18 3.55 -4.26
CA GLN A 111 -1.03 3.53 -5.45
C GLN A 111 -2.36 2.90 -5.09
N ARG A 112 -3.47 3.59 -5.35
CA ARG A 112 -4.84 3.08 -5.25
C ARG A 112 -5.47 2.99 -6.63
N PHE A 113 -6.14 1.89 -6.92
CA PHE A 113 -6.70 1.60 -8.24
C PHE A 113 -7.89 0.64 -8.12
N ASP A 114 -8.74 0.63 -9.14
CA ASP A 114 -9.87 -0.30 -9.20
C ASP A 114 -9.45 -1.64 -9.82
N VAL A 115 -9.97 -2.74 -9.28
CA VAL A 115 -9.78 -4.10 -9.82
C VAL A 115 -11.12 -4.62 -10.35
N ASP A 116 -11.18 -4.92 -11.66
CA ASP A 116 -12.33 -5.61 -12.25
C ASP A 116 -12.13 -7.12 -12.11
N LEU A 117 -12.81 -7.72 -11.12
CA LEU A 117 -12.72 -9.15 -10.81
C LEU A 117 -13.17 -10.08 -11.95
N LYS A 118 -13.79 -9.54 -13.02
CA LYS A 118 -14.23 -10.31 -14.19
C LYS A 118 -13.34 -10.12 -15.40
N ALA A 119 -12.41 -9.17 -15.36
CA ALA A 119 -11.52 -8.88 -16.47
C ALA A 119 -10.36 -9.87 -16.54
N GLU A 120 -9.76 -9.97 -17.72
CA GLU A 120 -8.51 -10.70 -17.92
C GLU A 120 -7.33 -9.76 -17.71
N TYR A 121 -6.40 -10.15 -16.85
CA TYR A 121 -5.18 -9.40 -16.59
C TYR A 121 -3.95 -10.09 -17.18
N PRO A 122 -2.86 -9.36 -17.45
CA PRO A 122 -1.59 -9.94 -17.88
C PRO A 122 -1.02 -10.97 -16.90
N ASP A 123 0.02 -11.67 -17.34
CA ASP A 123 0.86 -12.53 -16.50
C ASP A 123 0.08 -13.54 -15.64
N ASP A 124 -0.93 -14.14 -16.26
CA ASP A 124 -1.88 -15.06 -15.62
C ASP A 124 -2.67 -14.38 -14.50
N GLY A 125 -3.22 -13.19 -14.70
CA GLY A 125 -4.14 -12.58 -13.74
C GLY A 125 -3.51 -11.64 -12.71
N VAL A 126 -2.24 -11.25 -12.92
CA VAL A 126 -1.51 -10.35 -12.04
C VAL A 126 -2.05 -8.93 -12.14
N THR A 127 -2.28 -8.29 -10.99
CA THR A 127 -2.76 -6.90 -10.89
C THR A 127 -1.68 -5.98 -10.30
N VAL A 128 -0.74 -6.54 -9.54
CA VAL A 128 0.40 -5.84 -8.95
C VAL A 128 1.67 -6.61 -9.21
N GLU A 129 2.73 -5.94 -9.63
CA GLU A 129 4.08 -6.51 -9.65
C GLU A 129 5.02 -5.72 -8.73
N CYS A 130 6.00 -6.44 -8.19
CA CYS A 130 7.10 -5.85 -7.43
C CYS A 130 8.42 -6.32 -8.05
N TRP A 131 9.23 -5.36 -8.50
CA TRP A 131 10.61 -5.60 -8.94
C TRP A 131 11.59 -5.09 -7.91
N THR A 132 12.72 -5.78 -7.75
CA THR A 132 13.87 -5.26 -7.02
C THR A 132 15.14 -5.43 -7.82
N VAL A 133 15.93 -4.36 -7.84
CA VAL A 133 17.33 -4.46 -8.22
C VAL A 133 18.13 -4.85 -6.99
N GLY A 134 19.07 -5.79 -7.14
CA GLY A 134 19.90 -6.22 -6.03
C GLY A 134 21.00 -7.16 -6.51
N ALA A 135 21.87 -7.60 -5.61
CA ALA A 135 22.88 -8.57 -5.95
C ALA A 135 22.26 -9.83 -6.56
N GLY A 136 22.91 -10.35 -7.60
CA GLY A 136 22.52 -11.58 -8.27
C GLY A 136 22.56 -11.46 -9.79
N GLN A 137 22.36 -12.61 -10.42
CA GLN A 137 22.31 -12.76 -11.85
C GLN A 137 21.01 -13.48 -12.22
N VAL A 138 20.29 -12.97 -13.21
CA VAL A 138 19.11 -13.64 -13.75
C VAL A 138 18.97 -13.36 -15.23
N GLY A 139 18.80 -14.44 -16.02
CA GLY A 139 18.80 -14.33 -17.48
C GLY A 139 20.09 -13.69 -17.99
N ASN A 140 19.96 -12.55 -18.67
CA ASN A 140 21.06 -11.74 -19.20
C ASN A 140 21.42 -10.52 -18.32
N LEU A 141 20.83 -10.42 -17.12
CA LEU A 141 21.06 -9.32 -16.17
C LEU A 141 22.04 -9.78 -15.08
N ASP A 142 23.00 -8.93 -14.73
CA ASP A 142 23.93 -9.12 -13.62
C ASP A 142 24.07 -7.82 -12.82
N PHE A 143 23.65 -7.88 -11.57
CA PHE A 143 23.69 -6.75 -10.64
C PHE A 143 24.57 -7.02 -9.42
N THR A 144 25.34 -8.13 -9.41
CA THR A 144 26.18 -8.59 -8.29
C THR A 144 27.15 -7.53 -7.75
N GLY A 145 27.62 -6.62 -8.61
CA GLY A 145 28.49 -5.49 -8.24
C GLY A 145 27.89 -4.12 -8.56
N SER A 146 26.59 -4.05 -8.84
CA SER A 146 25.93 -2.77 -9.11
C SER A 146 25.81 -1.96 -7.82
N ASN A 147 25.74 -0.64 -7.93
CA ASN A 147 25.40 0.23 -6.80
C ASN A 147 24.02 0.86 -7.01
N ILE A 148 23.11 0.08 -7.61
CA ILE A 148 21.75 0.51 -7.92
C ILE A 148 20.86 -0.02 -6.80
N ASN A 149 20.15 0.89 -6.13
CA ASN A 149 19.27 0.56 -5.02
C ASN A 149 17.86 1.12 -5.28
N HIS A 150 16.99 0.33 -5.89
CA HIS A 150 15.59 0.69 -6.05
C HIS A 150 14.69 -0.53 -6.03
N MET A 151 13.44 -0.29 -5.65
CA MET A 151 12.31 -1.19 -5.84
C MET A 151 11.40 -0.59 -6.90
N GLU A 152 10.53 -1.39 -7.50
CA GLU A 152 9.44 -0.88 -8.33
C GLU A 152 8.12 -1.44 -7.81
N THR A 153 7.11 -0.59 -7.80
CA THR A 153 5.72 -1.00 -7.71
C THR A 153 5.06 -0.79 -9.05
N GLU A 154 4.30 -1.79 -9.46
CA GLU A 154 3.73 -1.83 -10.78
C GLU A 154 2.24 -2.16 -10.67
N VAL A 155 1.39 -1.38 -11.33
CA VAL A 155 -0.06 -1.62 -11.38
C VAL A 155 -0.45 -1.98 -12.80
N LEU A 156 -1.04 -3.16 -12.95
CA LEU A 156 -1.42 -3.72 -14.23
C LEU A 156 -2.92 -3.54 -14.44
N GLY A 157 -3.29 -2.83 -15.51
CA GLY A 157 -4.66 -2.72 -15.98
C GLY A 157 -5.09 -3.97 -16.77
N PRO A 158 -6.41 -4.20 -16.89
CA PRO A 158 -6.93 -5.34 -17.62
C PRO A 158 -6.58 -5.27 -19.11
N LEU A 159 -6.39 -6.43 -19.72
CA LEU A 159 -6.16 -6.58 -21.15
C LEU A 159 -7.46 -6.29 -21.91
N GLN A 160 -7.41 -5.32 -22.82
CA GLN A 160 -8.57 -4.90 -23.62
C GLN A 160 -8.22 -4.91 -25.11
N THR A 161 -9.19 -5.27 -25.95
CA THR A 161 -9.06 -5.10 -27.41
C THR A 161 -9.38 -3.66 -27.78
N ILE A 162 -8.40 -2.96 -28.34
CA ILE A 162 -8.46 -1.53 -28.65
C ILE A 162 -8.52 -1.37 -30.17
N GLN A 163 -9.64 -0.85 -30.66
CA GLN A 163 -9.82 -0.60 -32.10
C GLN A 163 -8.91 0.53 -32.58
N PRO A 164 -8.56 0.59 -33.89
CA PRO A 164 -7.85 1.73 -34.47
C PRO A 164 -8.50 3.06 -34.09
N GLY A 165 -7.72 3.99 -33.52
CA GLY A 165 -8.17 5.30 -33.06
C GLY A 165 -8.91 5.31 -31.71
N ALA A 166 -9.19 4.15 -31.10
CA ALA A 166 -9.82 4.07 -29.79
C ALA A 166 -8.78 4.19 -28.65
N SER A 167 -9.27 4.55 -27.47
CA SER A 167 -8.46 4.68 -26.26
C SER A 167 -9.03 3.83 -25.12
N ILE A 168 -8.15 3.41 -24.22
CA ILE A 168 -8.50 2.87 -22.90
C ILE A 168 -7.86 3.74 -21.82
N SER A 169 -8.41 3.70 -20.61
CA SER A 169 -7.90 4.45 -19.48
C SER A 169 -7.81 3.60 -18.22
N LEU A 170 -6.84 3.93 -17.37
CA LEU A 170 -6.64 3.36 -16.04
C LEU A 170 -6.62 4.52 -15.03
N PRO A 171 -7.76 4.79 -14.36
CA PRO A 171 -7.80 5.76 -13.28
C PRO A 171 -7.11 5.19 -12.03
N MET A 172 -6.35 6.04 -11.35
CA MET A 172 -5.67 5.68 -10.11
C MET A 172 -5.39 6.92 -9.27
N THR A 173 -4.95 6.69 -8.04
CA THR A 173 -4.48 7.76 -7.17
C THR A 173 -3.12 7.40 -6.62
N TRP A 174 -2.21 8.37 -6.66
CA TRP A 174 -0.93 8.32 -5.99
C TRP A 174 -1.00 9.18 -4.75
N GLU A 175 -0.69 8.59 -3.61
CA GLU A 175 -0.71 9.24 -2.31
C GLU A 175 0.68 9.18 -1.69
N LEU A 176 1.09 10.25 -1.02
CA LEU A 176 2.37 10.33 -0.33
C LEU A 176 2.16 10.91 1.06
N CYS A 177 2.72 10.27 2.08
CA CYS A 177 2.68 10.78 3.44
C CYS A 177 3.89 10.34 4.26
N ARG A 178 4.00 10.87 5.48
CA ARG A 178 4.84 10.27 6.52
C ARG A 178 4.08 9.15 7.22
N CYS A 179 4.72 7.99 7.36
CA CYS A 179 4.20 6.87 8.14
C CYS A 179 5.37 6.04 8.70
N ASP A 180 5.23 5.60 9.95
CA ASP A 180 6.28 4.90 10.70
C ASP A 180 6.12 3.37 10.59
N GLY A 181 6.65 2.80 9.51
CA GLY A 181 6.78 1.35 9.31
C GLY A 181 6.19 0.83 8.00
N PRO A 182 6.17 -0.52 7.82
CA PRO A 182 5.46 -1.17 6.72
C PRO A 182 3.97 -0.82 6.74
N ILE A 183 3.38 -0.56 5.57
CA ILE A 183 1.95 -0.28 5.46
C ILE A 183 1.17 -1.59 5.51
N ILE A 184 0.21 -1.67 6.44
CA ILE A 184 -0.63 -2.86 6.63
C ILE A 184 -2.07 -2.68 6.15
N ALA A 185 -2.54 -1.43 6.03
CA ALA A 185 -3.84 -1.11 5.49
C ALA A 185 -3.86 0.27 4.86
N VAL A 186 -4.74 0.47 3.89
CA VAL A 186 -4.96 1.73 3.19
C VAL A 186 -6.46 2.02 3.18
N GLN A 187 -6.82 3.24 3.52
CA GLN A 187 -8.17 3.78 3.45
C GLN A 187 -8.16 5.16 2.76
N PRO A 188 -9.30 5.73 2.36
CA PRO A 188 -9.31 7.02 1.68
C PRO A 188 -8.65 8.16 2.48
N GLY A 189 -8.65 8.10 3.82
CA GLY A 189 -8.06 9.14 4.67
C GLY A 189 -6.55 8.97 4.91
N GLY A 190 -5.96 7.82 4.55
CA GLY A 190 -4.55 7.57 4.80
C GLY A 190 -4.15 6.09 4.81
N CYS A 191 -3.02 5.80 5.45
CA CYS A 191 -2.47 4.46 5.58
C CYS A 191 -2.13 4.12 7.03
N THR A 192 -2.16 2.83 7.35
CA THR A 192 -1.88 2.30 8.69
C THR A 192 -0.57 1.54 8.67
N ALA A 193 0.32 1.82 9.63
CA ALA A 193 1.50 0.99 9.92
C ALA A 193 1.37 0.19 11.23
N ARG A 194 0.56 0.69 12.18
CA ARG A 194 0.17 -0.06 13.39
C ARG A 194 -1.34 0.05 13.57
N SER A 195 -2.03 -1.08 13.64
CA SER A 195 -3.48 -1.16 13.73
C SER A 195 -4.03 -0.30 14.85
N LEU A 196 -5.21 0.28 14.61
CA LEU A 196 -5.99 0.91 15.68
C LEU A 196 -6.42 -0.16 16.67
N THR A 197 -5.92 -0.07 17.90
CA THR A 197 -6.30 -0.96 19.00
C THR A 197 -6.99 -0.18 20.09
N ALA A 198 -7.92 -0.83 20.77
CA ALA A 198 -8.61 -0.28 21.93
C ALA A 198 -8.60 -1.34 23.03
N THR A 199 -7.98 -1.02 24.18
CA THR A 199 -7.85 -1.95 25.31
C THR A 199 -8.36 -1.31 26.58
N VAL A 200 -9.04 -2.08 27.45
CA VAL A 200 -9.52 -1.56 28.72
C VAL A 200 -8.37 -1.54 29.72
N VAL A 201 -8.05 -0.37 30.27
CA VAL A 201 -6.99 -0.13 31.25
C VAL A 201 -7.55 0.76 32.36
N ASP A 202 -7.51 0.29 33.60
CA ASP A 202 -7.89 1.05 34.81
C ASP A 202 -9.24 1.81 34.72
N GLY A 203 -10.25 1.16 34.12
CA GLY A 203 -11.59 1.74 33.97
C GLY A 203 -11.73 2.76 32.83
N SER A 204 -10.71 2.88 31.99
CA SER A 204 -10.71 3.66 30.74
C SER A 204 -10.44 2.74 29.55
N ILE A 205 -10.63 3.24 28.33
CA ILE A 205 -10.19 2.59 27.11
C ILE A 205 -8.95 3.32 26.60
N HIS A 206 -7.86 2.60 26.45
CA HIS A 206 -6.62 3.06 25.84
C HIS A 206 -6.64 2.74 24.35
N VAL A 207 -6.72 3.78 23.53
CA VAL A 207 -6.73 3.71 22.07
C VAL A 207 -5.34 4.03 21.55
N THR A 208 -4.75 3.12 20.77
CA THR A 208 -3.40 3.30 20.21
C THR A 208 -3.31 2.91 18.74
N GLY A 209 -2.35 3.48 18.02
CA GLY A 209 -2.04 3.11 16.63
C GLY A 209 -0.97 3.99 15.98
N GLY A 210 -0.65 3.71 14.72
CA GLY A 210 0.37 4.43 13.95
C GLY A 210 -0.04 4.55 12.48
N PHE A 211 -0.10 5.78 11.98
CA PHE A 211 -0.76 6.12 10.72
C PHE A 211 0.00 7.21 9.95
N GLY A 212 -0.35 7.35 8.68
CA GLY A 212 -0.08 8.53 7.86
C GLY A 212 -1.37 8.99 7.21
N VAL A 213 -1.51 10.31 6.99
CA VAL A 213 -2.71 10.91 6.36
C VAL A 213 -2.38 11.44 4.97
N PHE A 214 -3.34 11.43 4.06
CA PHE A 214 -3.13 11.89 2.68
C PHE A 214 -3.41 13.37 2.47
N ASP A 215 -4.21 13.98 3.35
CA ASP A 215 -4.57 15.39 3.29
C ASP A 215 -4.31 16.10 4.61
N THR A 216 -4.05 17.41 4.53
CA THR A 216 -4.08 18.28 5.71
C THR A 216 -5.51 18.41 6.20
N GLY A 217 -5.74 18.30 7.49
CA GLY A 217 -7.09 18.31 8.05
C GLY A 217 -7.14 18.19 9.56
N GLU A 218 -8.30 17.80 10.06
CA GLU A 218 -8.54 17.49 11.47
C GLU A 218 -8.77 15.98 11.63
N MET A 219 -8.10 15.36 12.60
CA MET A 219 -8.30 13.95 12.91
C MET A 219 -9.32 13.77 14.03
N VAL A 220 -10.24 12.82 13.85
CA VAL A 220 -11.35 12.58 14.76
C VAL A 220 -11.40 11.11 15.15
N LEU A 221 -11.46 10.85 16.45
CA LEU A 221 -11.73 9.53 17.02
C LEU A 221 -13.24 9.39 17.29
N ARG A 222 -13.83 8.31 16.79
CA ARG A 222 -15.24 7.96 17.01
C ARG A 222 -15.36 6.68 17.79
N ALA A 223 -16.30 6.64 18.73
CA ALA A 223 -16.81 5.37 19.24
C ALA A 223 -18.12 5.02 18.56
N LEU A 224 -18.22 3.77 18.14
CA LEU A 224 -19.37 3.24 17.41
C LEU A 224 -20.12 2.22 18.26
N SER A 225 -21.44 2.17 18.11
CA SER A 225 -22.29 1.11 18.64
C SER A 225 -22.09 -0.19 17.85
N ALA A 226 -22.68 -1.29 18.32
CA ALA A 226 -22.68 -2.55 17.59
C ALA A 226 -23.41 -2.48 16.23
N GLN A 227 -24.25 -1.45 16.03
CA GLN A 227 -24.96 -1.17 14.78
C GLN A 227 -24.18 -0.21 13.86
N GLY A 228 -23.00 0.26 14.28
CA GLY A 228 -22.17 1.22 13.54
C GLY A 228 -22.59 2.69 13.74
N GLU A 229 -23.50 2.97 14.68
CA GLU A 229 -23.91 4.35 14.97
C GLU A 229 -22.84 5.06 15.79
N THR A 230 -22.51 6.32 15.44
CA THR A 230 -21.58 7.13 16.24
C THR A 230 -22.22 7.48 17.58
N LEU A 231 -21.63 7.00 18.68
CA LEU A 231 -22.06 7.28 20.04
C LEU A 231 -21.49 8.61 20.53
N TRP A 232 -20.21 8.85 20.23
CA TRP A 232 -19.51 10.10 20.50
C TRP A 232 -18.31 10.23 19.57
N GLN A 233 -17.80 11.46 19.44
CA GLN A 233 -16.58 11.78 18.72
C GLN A 233 -15.69 12.71 19.53
N HIS A 234 -14.38 12.61 19.32
CA HIS A 234 -13.35 13.44 19.94
C HIS A 234 -12.37 13.92 18.88
N GLU A 235 -12.14 15.22 18.82
CA GLU A 235 -11.11 15.84 17.97
C GLU A 235 -9.73 15.57 18.58
N LEU A 236 -8.86 14.91 17.81
CA LEU A 236 -7.50 14.59 18.23
C LEU A 236 -6.50 15.70 17.86
N GLY A 237 -6.90 16.64 17.01
CA GLY A 237 -6.08 17.75 16.56
C GLY A 237 -5.78 17.72 15.06
N PRO A 238 -5.07 18.76 14.58
CA PRO A 238 -4.72 18.91 13.19
C PRO A 238 -3.70 17.84 12.76
N VAL A 239 -3.81 17.42 11.51
CA VAL A 239 -2.92 16.45 10.85
C VAL A 239 -2.48 16.96 9.49
N ASP A 240 -1.32 16.49 9.03
CA ASP A 240 -0.80 16.79 7.71
C ASP A 240 0.02 15.63 7.14
N PRO A 241 0.15 15.51 5.81
CA PRO A 241 0.87 14.40 5.18
C PRO A 241 2.38 14.40 5.43
N LEU A 242 2.96 15.49 5.95
CA LEU A 242 4.39 15.64 6.21
C LEU A 242 4.77 15.18 7.62
N THR A 243 3.81 14.73 8.44
CA THR A 243 4.03 14.30 9.83
C THR A 243 3.38 12.93 10.07
N ALA A 244 4.15 11.96 10.58
CA ALA A 244 3.60 10.66 10.95
C ALA A 244 2.70 10.80 12.18
N VAL A 245 1.57 10.11 12.18
CA VAL A 245 0.56 10.20 13.23
C VAL A 245 0.69 9.02 14.18
N THR A 246 0.85 9.31 15.47
CA THR A 246 0.73 8.31 16.54
C THR A 246 -0.47 8.64 17.39
N VAL A 247 -1.36 7.67 17.55
CA VAL A 247 -2.50 7.77 18.47
C VAL A 247 -2.12 7.08 19.76
N ASP A 248 -2.25 7.81 20.87
CA ASP A 248 -2.08 7.32 22.23
C ASP A 248 -3.02 8.13 23.13
N HIS A 249 -4.26 7.67 23.26
CA HIS A 249 -5.33 8.41 23.93
C HIS A 249 -6.14 7.52 24.87
N PHE A 250 -6.49 8.08 26.03
CA PHE A 250 -7.42 7.46 26.96
C PHE A 250 -8.80 8.09 26.82
N VAL A 251 -9.82 7.26 26.70
CA VAL A 251 -11.22 7.69 26.62
C VAL A 251 -12.06 6.97 27.68
N PRO A 252 -13.16 7.59 28.16
CA PRO A 252 -14.00 6.95 29.17
C PRO A 252 -14.56 5.60 28.69
N LEU A 253 -14.56 4.61 29.58
CA LEU A 253 -15.22 3.34 29.32
C LEU A 253 -16.74 3.56 29.19
N SER A 254 -17.32 3.16 28.06
CA SER A 254 -18.75 3.17 27.83
C SER A 254 -19.21 1.76 27.48
N SER A 255 -20.20 1.24 28.19
CA SER A 255 -20.78 -0.08 27.90
C SER A 255 -21.48 -0.15 26.54
N ALA A 256 -21.78 0.99 25.93
CA ALA A 256 -22.38 1.07 24.61
C ALA A 256 -21.34 0.99 23.47
N SER A 257 -20.08 1.35 23.74
CA SER A 257 -19.01 1.35 22.73
C SER A 257 -18.62 -0.07 22.33
N HIS A 258 -18.71 -0.36 21.04
CA HIS A 258 -18.34 -1.67 20.46
C HIS A 258 -17.03 -1.61 19.68
N SER A 259 -16.82 -0.54 18.91
CA SER A 259 -15.62 -0.34 18.09
C SER A 259 -15.22 1.13 18.05
N PHE A 260 -14.00 1.39 17.58
CA PHE A 260 -13.46 2.72 17.36
C PHE A 260 -13.08 2.91 15.90
N GLU A 261 -13.21 4.15 15.44
CA GLU A 261 -12.84 4.58 14.10
C GLU A 261 -12.05 5.88 14.15
N LEU A 262 -11.01 5.97 13.32
CA LEU A 262 -10.31 7.21 13.02
C LEU A 262 -10.76 7.73 11.67
N VAL A 263 -11.05 9.03 11.62
CA VAL A 263 -11.51 9.75 10.44
C VAL A 263 -10.67 11.00 10.27
N VAL A 264 -10.34 11.34 9.03
CA VAL A 264 -9.72 12.61 8.64
C VAL A 264 -10.77 13.49 7.99
N ARG A 265 -10.86 14.74 8.44
CA ARG A 265 -11.66 15.82 7.83
C ARG A 265 -10.71 16.76 7.09
N PRO A 266 -10.57 16.65 5.75
CA PRO A 266 -9.66 17.51 5.01
C PRO A 266 -10.02 18.99 5.16
N ALA A 267 -9.00 19.84 5.25
CA ALA A 267 -9.20 21.27 5.35
C ALA A 267 -9.91 21.82 4.09
N GLY A 268 -11.03 22.50 4.28
CA GLY A 268 -11.80 23.09 3.18
C GLY A 268 -12.70 22.11 2.42
N SER A 269 -12.89 20.89 2.94
CA SER A 269 -13.92 19.94 2.48
C SER A 269 -14.95 19.68 3.58
N ASP A 270 -16.20 19.41 3.18
CA ASP A 270 -17.23 18.85 4.05
C ASP A 270 -17.19 17.31 4.09
N ASP A 271 -16.31 16.70 3.29
CA ASP A 271 -16.12 15.25 3.24
C ASP A 271 -15.36 14.74 4.46
N GLU A 272 -15.59 13.47 4.77
CA GLU A 272 -14.90 12.74 5.82
C GLU A 272 -14.37 11.43 5.27
N PHE A 273 -13.10 11.14 5.55
CA PHE A 273 -12.44 9.94 5.05
C PHE A 273 -11.99 9.05 6.19
N GLN A 274 -12.44 7.80 6.18
CA GLN A 274 -11.97 6.80 7.13
C GLN A 274 -10.45 6.61 6.98
N LEU A 275 -9.75 6.54 8.11
CA LEU A 275 -8.33 6.22 8.20
C LEU A 275 -8.11 4.79 8.70
N ALA A 276 -8.81 4.41 9.77
CA ALA A 276 -8.69 3.07 10.38
C ALA A 276 -9.90 2.78 11.26
N SER A 277 -10.14 1.49 11.55
CA SER A 277 -11.12 1.06 12.55
C SER A 277 -10.62 -0.15 13.33
N THR A 278 -11.07 -0.30 14.58
CA THR A 278 -10.78 -1.50 15.37
C THR A 278 -11.52 -2.69 14.75
N GLY A 279 -10.79 -3.75 14.40
CA GLY A 279 -11.35 -4.94 13.77
C GLY A 279 -11.12 -5.04 12.27
N GLN A 280 -10.51 -4.04 11.63
CA GLN A 280 -9.82 -4.24 10.36
C GLN A 280 -8.42 -4.81 10.67
N SER A 281 -8.24 -6.09 10.39
CA SER A 281 -6.92 -6.76 10.29
C SER A 281 -6.76 -7.30 8.90
#